data_AF-A0A6V7J265-F1
#
_entry.id   AF-A0A6V7J265-F1
#
_cell.length_a   1.000
_cell.length_b   1.000
_cell.length_c   1.000
_cell.angle_alpha   90.00
_cell.angle_beta   90.00
_cell.angle_gamma   90.00
#
_symmetry.space_group_name_H-M   'P 1'
#
loop_
_entity.id
_entity.type
_entity.pdbx_description
1 polymer ?
#
loop_
_entity_poly.entity_id
_entity_poly.type
_entity_poly.pdbx_seq_one_letter_code
_entity_poly.pdbx_strand_id
1 'polypeptide(L)'
;ECNLTNRHYAHKVLRYLRQCQLADEWSRFKSLPLEDQTLEIGAVIVSQWSQPERRLSYKQISLQLDKIANAAKQLIKERHPFHPMNSVEPFKFAIWRNKNISDNQYDPAATRQALNALCEVMFDRMAFNGNSEMYYSSENSFIDR
;
A
#
# COMPACT_ATOMS: atom_id res chain seq x y z
N GLU A 1 30.30 24.19 -13.21
CA GLU A 1 29.37 24.45 -12.10
C GLU A 1 27.94 24.22 -12.59
N CYS A 2 27.18 23.35 -11.91
CA CYS A 2 25.79 23.09 -12.29
C CYS A 2 24.94 24.25 -11.74
N ASN A 3 24.22 24.97 -12.60
CA ASN A 3 23.41 26.11 -12.20
C ASN A 3 22.27 25.62 -11.27
N LEU A 4 22.49 25.75 -9.97
CA LEU A 4 21.57 25.30 -8.91
C LEU A 4 20.18 25.93 -9.05
N THR A 5 20.12 27.16 -9.55
CA THR A 5 18.87 27.88 -9.85
C THR A 5 18.07 27.15 -10.93
N ASN A 6 18.71 26.77 -12.04
CA ASN A 6 18.04 26.03 -13.11
C ASN A 6 17.55 24.66 -12.62
N ARG A 7 18.34 23.96 -11.80
CA ARG A 7 17.95 22.68 -11.21
C ARG A 7 16.72 22.81 -10.30
N HIS A 8 16.69 23.84 -9.45
CA HIS A 8 15.57 24.12 -8.56
C HIS A 8 14.28 24.40 -9.32
N TYR A 9 14.34 25.25 -10.35
CA TYR A 9 13.17 25.53 -11.18
C TYR A 9 12.71 24.30 -11.98
N ALA A 10 13.64 23.48 -12.48
CA ALA A 10 13.31 22.23 -13.15
C ALA A 10 12.54 21.27 -12.22
N HIS A 11 12.95 21.13 -10.96
CA HIS A 11 12.21 20.31 -9.99
C HIS A 11 10.82 20.86 -9.69
N LYS A 12 10.66 22.17 -9.52
CA LYS A 12 9.35 22.80 -9.33
C LYS A 12 8.40 22.54 -10.50
N VAL A 13 8.88 22.72 -11.73
CA VAL A 13 8.09 22.48 -12.94
C VAL A 13 7.72 21.00 -13.03
N LEU A 14 8.68 20.09 -12.82
CA LEU A 14 8.43 18.65 -12.85
C LEU A 14 7.39 18.21 -11.81
N ARG A 15 7.50 18.71 -10.57
CA ARG A 15 6.54 18.48 -9.49
C ARG A 15 5.13 18.93 -9.88
N TYR A 16 5.01 20.15 -10.40
CA TYR A 16 3.72 20.68 -10.85
C TYR A 16 3.11 19.83 -11.97
N LEU A 17 3.89 19.47 -12.99
CA LEU A 17 3.40 18.65 -14.11
C LEU A 17 2.92 17.27 -13.63
N ARG A 18 3.64 16.62 -12.72
CA ARG A 18 3.24 15.34 -12.14
C ARG A 18 1.95 15.46 -11.34
N GLN A 19 1.80 16.52 -10.55
CA GLN A 19 0.58 16.78 -9.79
C GLN A 19 -0.62 17.04 -10.71
N CYS A 20 -0.45 17.77 -11.81
CA CYS A 20 -1.51 17.93 -12.80
C CYS A 20 -1.97 16.58 -13.37
N GLN A 21 -1.04 15.69 -13.73
CA GLN A 21 -1.39 14.34 -14.22
C GLN A 21 -2.11 13.51 -13.14
N LEU A 22 -1.63 13.55 -11.90
CA LEU A 22 -2.24 12.83 -10.79
C LEU A 22 -3.61 13.39 -10.41
N ALA A 23 -3.89 14.67 -10.67
CA ALA A 23 -5.21 15.26 -10.46
C ALA A 23 -6.26 14.61 -11.38
N ASP A 24 -5.89 14.38 -12.65
CA ASP A 24 -6.74 13.67 -13.60
C ASP A 24 -6.95 12.21 -13.19
N GLU A 25 -5.88 11.52 -12.79
CA GLU A 25 -5.96 10.14 -12.28
C GLU A 25 -6.82 10.03 -11.03
N TRP A 26 -6.66 10.96 -10.09
CA TRP A 26 -7.49 11.04 -8.89
C TRP A 26 -8.97 11.29 -9.22
N SER A 27 -9.25 12.16 -10.20
CA SER A 27 -10.62 12.40 -10.66
C SER A 27 -11.23 11.14 -11.28
N ARG A 28 -10.47 10.42 -12.11
CA ARG A 28 -10.91 9.13 -12.69
C ARG A 28 -11.16 8.09 -11.61
N PHE A 29 -10.25 7.96 -10.64
CA PHE A 29 -10.39 7.05 -9.51
C PHE A 29 -11.67 7.33 -8.70
N LYS A 30 -11.91 8.60 -8.35
CA LYS A 30 -13.13 9.00 -7.62
C LYS A 30 -14.42 8.80 -8.42
N SER A 31 -14.33 8.73 -9.76
CA SER A 31 -15.50 8.49 -10.62
C SER A 31 -15.88 7.00 -10.71
N LEU A 32 -15.03 6.09 -10.21
CA LEU A 32 -15.34 4.67 -10.14
C LEU A 32 -16.44 4.38 -9.12
N PRO A 33 -17.15 3.25 -9.22
CA PRO A 33 -18.02 2.75 -8.15
C PRO A 33 -17.25 2.60 -6.83
N LEU A 34 -17.92 2.78 -5.68
CA LEU A 34 -17.29 2.68 -4.35
C LEU A 34 -16.61 1.32 -4.10
N GLU A 35 -17.13 0.26 -4.71
CA GLU A 35 -16.54 -1.07 -4.66
C GLU A 35 -15.18 -1.14 -5.35
N ASP A 36 -14.94 -0.37 -6.41
CA ASP A 36 -13.68 -0.37 -7.16
C ASP A 36 -12.69 0.71 -6.66
N GLN A 37 -13.12 1.59 -5.74
CA GLN A 37 -12.28 2.62 -5.11
C GLN A 37 -11.39 2.04 -4.00
N THR A 38 -10.49 1.12 -4.33
CA THR A 38 -9.66 0.43 -3.33
C THR A 38 -8.68 1.37 -2.62
N LEU A 39 -8.48 1.15 -1.31
CA LEU A 39 -7.55 1.93 -0.50
C LEU A 39 -6.11 1.85 -1.05
N GLU A 40 -5.72 0.70 -1.60
CA GLU A 40 -4.41 0.50 -2.22
C GLU A 40 -4.15 1.49 -3.35
N ILE A 41 -5.08 1.62 -4.31
CA ILE A 41 -4.92 2.56 -5.44
C ILE A 41 -4.92 4.00 -4.93
N GLY A 42 -5.86 4.35 -4.04
CA GLY A 42 -5.94 5.70 -3.48
C GLY A 42 -4.67 6.11 -2.73
N ALA A 43 -4.12 5.23 -1.90
CA ALA A 43 -2.89 5.47 -1.16
C ALA A 43 -1.67 5.64 -2.09
N VAL A 44 -1.62 4.90 -3.22
CA VAL A 44 -0.56 5.07 -4.21
C VAL A 44 -0.62 6.45 -4.86
N ILE A 45 -1.80 6.91 -5.27
CA ILE A 45 -1.98 8.24 -5.88
C ILE A 45 -1.57 9.34 -4.88
N VAL A 46 -2.01 9.25 -3.62
CA VAL A 46 -1.66 10.21 -2.56
C VAL A 46 -0.16 10.20 -2.28
N SER A 47 0.48 9.04 -2.26
CA SER A 47 1.93 8.90 -2.08
C SER A 47 2.71 9.54 -3.23
N GLN A 48 2.32 9.27 -4.48
CA GLN A 48 2.92 9.89 -5.66
C GLN A 48 2.72 11.42 -5.68
N TRP A 49 1.57 11.90 -5.21
CA TRP A 49 1.30 13.35 -5.12
C TRP A 49 2.23 14.04 -4.12
N SER A 50 2.42 13.39 -2.96
CA SER A 50 3.21 13.92 -1.84
C SER A 50 4.71 13.83 -2.10
N GLN A 51 5.14 12.78 -2.80
CA GLN A 51 6.54 12.49 -3.11
C GLN A 51 6.77 12.42 -4.63
N PRO A 52 6.52 13.53 -5.36
CA PRO A 52 6.47 13.53 -6.81
C PRO A 52 7.81 13.17 -7.44
N GLU A 53 8.93 13.35 -6.75
CA GLU A 53 10.26 12.97 -7.24
C GLU A 53 10.49 11.46 -7.25
N ARG A 54 9.77 10.71 -6.40
CA ARG A 54 9.90 9.26 -6.30
C ARG A 54 9.12 8.56 -7.41
N ARG A 55 9.79 7.62 -8.08
CA ARG A 55 9.17 6.75 -9.08
C ARG A 55 8.55 5.54 -8.40
N LEU A 56 7.38 5.73 -7.82
CA LEU A 56 6.54 4.64 -7.30
C LEU A 56 5.49 4.28 -8.35
N SER A 57 5.32 3.00 -8.66
CA SER A 57 4.22 2.53 -9.50
C SER A 57 3.27 1.66 -8.71
N TYR A 58 1.97 1.74 -9.02
CA TYR A 58 0.95 0.86 -8.44
C TYR A 58 1.34 -0.61 -8.55
N LYS A 59 1.85 -1.04 -9.71
CA LYS A 59 2.31 -2.42 -9.94
C LYS A 59 3.37 -2.88 -8.93
N GLN A 60 4.32 -2.02 -8.59
CA GLN A 60 5.37 -2.37 -7.61
C GLN A 60 4.80 -2.48 -6.19
N ILE A 61 3.88 -1.60 -5.81
CA ILE A 61 3.22 -1.65 -4.50
C ILE A 61 2.34 -2.89 -4.39
N SER A 62 1.51 -3.15 -5.41
CA SER A 62 0.64 -4.32 -5.47
C SER A 62 1.44 -5.63 -5.34
N LEU A 63 2.59 -5.74 -6.03
CA LEU A 63 3.46 -6.90 -5.90
C LEU A 63 4.04 -7.07 -4.48
N GLN A 64 4.35 -5.97 -3.79
CA GLN A 64 4.83 -6.04 -2.40
C GLN A 64 3.73 -6.47 -1.44
N LEU A 65 2.52 -5.96 -1.61
CA LEU A 65 1.35 -6.37 -0.83
C LEU A 65 1.01 -7.84 -1.07
N ASP A 66 1.07 -8.30 -2.32
CA ASP A 66 0.90 -9.72 -2.66
C ASP A 66 1.93 -10.61 -1.94
N LYS A 67 3.19 -10.16 -1.83
CA LYS A 67 4.24 -10.89 -1.08
C LYS A 67 3.90 -11.01 0.41
N ILE A 68 3.48 -9.90 1.03
CA ILE A 68 3.07 -9.87 2.45
C ILE A 68 1.87 -10.81 2.66
N ALA A 69 0.84 -10.69 1.81
CA ALA A 69 -0.36 -11.50 1.90
C ALA A 69 -0.08 -12.99 1.73
N ASN A 70 0.79 -13.36 0.78
CA ASN A 70 1.17 -14.76 0.57
C ASN A 70 1.98 -15.33 1.73
N ALA A 71 2.92 -14.56 2.28
CA ALA A 71 3.67 -14.98 3.46
C ALA A 71 2.76 -15.16 4.69
N ALA A 72 1.79 -14.27 4.88
CA ALA A 72 0.80 -14.41 5.96
C ALA A 72 -0.08 -15.64 5.77
N LYS A 73 -0.56 -15.91 4.55
CA LYS A 73 -1.33 -17.13 4.22
C LYS A 73 -0.54 -18.40 4.49
N GLN A 74 0.75 -18.45 4.14
CA GLN A 74 1.62 -19.58 4.44
C GLN A 74 1.73 -19.82 5.95
N LEU A 75 1.95 -18.75 6.73
CA LEU A 75 2.03 -18.83 8.18
C LEU A 75 0.73 -19.32 8.82
N ILE A 76 -0.43 -18.85 8.33
CA ILE A 76 -1.74 -19.32 8.77
C ILE A 76 -1.89 -20.81 8.45
N LYS A 77 -1.51 -21.26 7.26
CA LYS A 77 -1.59 -22.67 6.86
C LYS A 77 -0.74 -23.58 7.76
N GLU A 78 0.44 -23.13 8.17
CA GLU A 78 1.34 -23.87 9.05
C GLU A 78 0.78 -23.98 10.48
N ARG A 79 0.26 -22.88 11.04
CA ARG A 79 -0.18 -22.83 12.45
C ARG A 79 -1.63 -23.20 12.67
N HIS A 80 -2.47 -22.94 11.68
CA HIS A 80 -3.92 -23.16 11.71
C HIS A 80 -4.37 -23.85 10.41
N PRO A 81 -4.05 -25.15 10.22
CA PRO A 81 -4.38 -25.86 8.98
C PRO A 81 -5.88 -25.85 8.63
N PHE A 82 -6.75 -25.83 9.64
CA PHE A 82 -8.21 -25.80 9.51
C PHE A 82 -8.80 -24.37 9.43
N HIS A 83 -7.97 -23.34 9.26
CA HIS A 83 -8.45 -21.96 9.15
C HIS A 83 -9.37 -21.81 7.92
N PRO A 84 -10.55 -21.17 8.03
CA PRO A 84 -11.52 -21.06 6.93
C PRO A 84 -10.95 -20.48 5.63
N MET A 85 -9.98 -19.56 5.72
CA MET A 85 -9.24 -19.00 4.57
C MET A 85 -8.61 -20.06 3.67
N ASN A 86 -8.19 -21.22 4.20
CA ASN A 86 -7.57 -22.29 3.41
C ASN A 86 -8.58 -23.00 2.50
N SER A 87 -9.88 -22.88 2.78
CA SER A 87 -10.98 -23.44 1.99
C SER A 87 -11.59 -22.41 1.02
N VAL A 88 -11.04 -21.20 0.95
CA VAL A 88 -11.56 -20.14 0.06
C VAL A 88 -11.08 -20.38 -1.37
N GLU A 89 -12.04 -20.39 -2.31
CA GLU A 89 -11.77 -20.53 -3.74
C GLU A 89 -10.86 -19.42 -4.28
N PRO A 90 -9.88 -19.73 -5.15
CA PRO A 90 -8.93 -18.74 -5.70
C PRO A 90 -9.61 -17.52 -6.36
N PHE A 91 -10.76 -17.71 -7.02
CA PHE A 91 -11.47 -16.60 -7.67
C PHE A 91 -11.97 -15.56 -6.66
N LYS A 92 -12.33 -15.95 -5.43
CA LYS A 92 -12.76 -15.01 -4.39
C LYS A 92 -11.62 -14.07 -3.99
N PHE A 93 -10.39 -14.58 -3.90
CA PHE A 93 -9.23 -13.72 -3.65
C PHE A 93 -8.99 -12.72 -4.78
N ALA A 94 -9.25 -13.10 -6.05
CA ALA A 94 -9.14 -12.18 -7.17
C ALA A 94 -10.19 -11.05 -7.08
N ILE A 95 -11.39 -11.35 -6.59
CA ILE A 95 -12.42 -10.33 -6.33
C ILE A 95 -11.99 -9.42 -5.19
N TRP A 96 -11.63 -9.98 -4.02
CA TRP A 96 -11.22 -9.20 -2.84
C TRP A 96 -9.97 -8.33 -3.08
N ARG A 97 -9.09 -8.75 -4.00
CA ARG A 97 -7.92 -7.96 -4.39
C ARG A 97 -8.28 -6.66 -5.10
N ASN A 98 -9.38 -6.65 -5.85
CA ASN A 98 -9.74 -5.53 -6.71
C ASN A 98 -10.99 -4.78 -6.24
N LYS A 99 -11.65 -5.25 -5.16
CA LYS A 99 -12.88 -4.67 -4.66
C LYS A 99 -12.86 -4.46 -3.14
N ASN A 100 -13.41 -3.34 -2.70
CA ASN A 100 -13.74 -3.10 -1.31
C ASN A 100 -14.83 -4.08 -0.85
N ILE A 101 -14.58 -4.75 0.26
CA ILE A 101 -15.54 -5.67 0.90
C ILE A 101 -15.98 -5.08 2.24
N SER A 102 -17.28 -5.04 2.49
CA SER A 102 -17.85 -4.46 3.71
C SER A 102 -17.86 -5.42 4.89
N ASP A 103 -17.95 -6.73 4.62
CA ASP A 103 -18.13 -7.74 5.66
C ASP A 103 -16.83 -8.43 6.03
N ASN A 104 -16.66 -8.65 7.34
CA ASN A 104 -15.65 -9.58 7.83
C ASN A 104 -16.03 -11.00 7.41
N GLN A 105 -15.16 -11.65 6.64
CA GLN A 105 -15.40 -12.97 6.07
C GLN A 105 -15.15 -14.11 7.07
N TYR A 106 -14.67 -13.78 8.27
CA TYR A 106 -14.24 -14.73 9.28
C TYR A 106 -14.82 -14.38 10.64
N ASP A 107 -15.01 -15.40 11.49
CA ASP A 107 -15.35 -15.17 12.89
C ASP A 107 -14.20 -14.44 13.64
N PRO A 108 -14.44 -13.92 14.85
CA PRO A 108 -13.42 -13.17 15.59
C PRO A 108 -12.13 -13.96 15.89
N ALA A 109 -12.22 -15.29 16.08
CA ALA A 109 -11.06 -16.11 16.37
C ALA A 109 -10.17 -16.28 15.14
N ALA A 110 -10.77 -16.62 13.99
CA ALA A 110 -10.09 -16.71 12.70
C ALA A 110 -9.54 -15.34 12.26
N THR A 111 -10.30 -14.26 12.45
CA THR A 111 -9.84 -12.89 12.19
C THR A 111 -8.57 -12.56 12.98
N ARG A 112 -8.55 -12.90 14.27
CA ARG A 112 -7.37 -12.68 15.13
C ARG A 112 -6.17 -13.51 14.67
N GLN A 113 -6.38 -14.76 14.25
CA GLN A 113 -5.30 -15.60 13.70
C GLN A 113 -4.70 -14.98 12.44
N ALA A 114 -5.54 -14.48 11.53
CA ALA A 114 -5.09 -13.80 10.32
C ALA A 114 -4.33 -12.50 10.64
N LEU A 115 -4.82 -11.68 11.56
CA LEU A 115 -4.15 -10.44 12.01
C LEU A 115 -2.80 -10.74 12.66
N ASN A 116 -2.73 -11.75 13.54
CA ASN A 116 -1.47 -12.12 14.18
C ASN A 116 -0.42 -12.58 13.16
N ALA A 117 -0.83 -13.39 12.18
CA ALA A 117 0.06 -13.83 11.11
C ALA A 117 0.54 -12.65 10.25
N LEU A 118 -0.34 -11.70 9.94
CA LEU A 118 0.01 -10.49 9.20
C LEU A 118 1.01 -9.63 10.00
N CYS A 119 0.74 -9.39 11.28
CA CYS A 119 1.62 -8.62 12.16
C CYS A 119 3.01 -9.26 12.26
N GLU A 120 3.10 -10.57 12.48
CA GLU A 120 4.40 -11.25 12.54
C GLU A 120 5.16 -11.13 11.21
N VAL A 121 4.49 -11.33 10.08
CA VAL A 121 5.14 -11.18 8.77
C VAL A 121 5.65 -9.76 8.57
N MET A 122 4.82 -8.75 8.86
CA MET A 122 5.20 -7.36 8.63
C MET A 122 6.29 -6.90 9.61
N PHE A 123 6.08 -7.08 10.91
CA PHE A 123 6.94 -6.48 11.94
C PHE A 123 8.16 -7.35 12.26
N ASP A 124 7.98 -8.66 12.40
CA ASP A 124 9.06 -9.53 12.87
C ASP A 124 9.91 -10.04 11.70
N ARG A 125 9.28 -10.42 10.57
CA ARG A 125 10.01 -10.99 9.43
C ARG A 125 10.49 -9.95 8.43
N MET A 126 9.69 -8.92 8.18
CA MET A 126 9.99 -7.89 7.18
C MET A 126 10.49 -6.58 7.77
N ALA A 127 10.56 -6.46 9.11
CA ALA A 127 11.03 -5.27 9.80
C ALA A 127 10.33 -3.99 9.34
N PHE A 128 8.99 -4.02 9.22
CA PHE A 128 8.18 -2.81 9.04
C PHE A 128 8.03 -2.04 10.36
N ASN A 129 9.13 -1.61 10.95
CA ASN A 129 9.16 -0.82 12.17
C ASN A 129 9.40 0.67 11.84
N GLY A 130 8.70 1.54 12.57
CA GLY A 130 8.94 2.98 12.51
C GLY A 130 10.31 3.32 13.11
N ASN A 131 10.90 4.42 12.65
CA ASN A 131 12.19 4.86 13.18
C ASN A 131 11.99 5.42 14.60
N SER A 132 12.42 4.69 15.63
CA SER A 132 12.16 5.02 17.04
C SER A 132 13.05 6.13 17.60
N GLU A 133 14.18 6.44 16.95
CA GLU A 133 15.21 7.32 17.50
C GLU A 133 15.17 8.75 16.93
N MET A 134 14.64 8.95 15.72
CA MET A 134 14.74 10.23 14.99
C MET A 134 13.42 10.66 14.33
N TYR A 135 12.30 10.54 15.05
CA TYR A 135 10.97 10.90 14.53
C TYR A 135 10.81 12.38 14.17
N TYR A 136 11.63 13.28 14.73
CA TYR A 136 11.68 14.70 14.36
C TYR A 136 12.54 15.00 13.12
N SER A 137 13.29 14.03 12.61
CA SER A 137 14.09 14.23 11.40
C SER A 137 13.16 14.39 10.20
N SER A 138 13.32 15.49 9.44
CA SER A 138 12.59 15.69 8.18
C SER A 138 12.83 14.56 7.19
N GLU A 139 13.97 13.86 7.30
CA GLU A 139 14.30 12.68 6.49
C GLU A 139 13.43 11.45 6.82
N ASN A 140 12.88 11.42 8.04
CA ASN A 140 12.03 10.34 8.57
C ASN A 140 10.54 10.69 8.59
N SER A 141 10.16 11.92 8.23
CA SER A 141 8.77 12.38 8.30
C SER A 141 7.89 11.73 7.23
N PHE A 142 8.47 11.19 6.14
CA PHE A 142 7.78 10.64 4.95
C PHE A 142 6.69 11.55 4.31
N ILE A 143 6.48 12.74 4.88
CA ILE A 143 5.44 13.72 4.54
C ILE A 143 6.04 14.92 3.78
N ASP A 144 7.36 15.13 3.84
CA ASP A 144 8.00 16.27 3.19
C ASP A 144 9.33 15.88 2.52
N ARG A 145 9.27 15.51 1.23
CA ARG A 145 10.31 15.78 0.21
C ARG A 145 9.64 15.88 -1.17
#